data_AF-A0A971E3D5-F1
#
_entry.id   AF-A0A971E3D5-F1
#
_cell.length_a   1.000
_cell.length_b   1.000
_cell.length_c   1.000
_cell.angle_alpha   90.00
_cell.angle_beta   90.00
_cell.angle_gamma   90.00
#
_symmetry.space_group_name_H-M   'P 1'
#
loop_
_entity.id
_entity.type
_entity.pdbx_description
1 polymer ?
#
loop_
_entity_poly.entity_id
_entity_poly.type
_entity_poly.pdbx_seq_one_letter_code
_entity_poly.pdbx_strand_id
1 'polypeptide(L)'
;MILSSLVRYYNLLIERGDSEVPAIGYSAKEVAYALNLSKDGQLLEVIALGDGSSRRRSGISLIVPEEVKRTVNAAANFMCDNCKFTLGIDKTGVSERSQKALAASKELHRKVLGGVDDEGARAVLSFFDSWDPGQADSHPALKPVRDSIV
;
A
#
# COMPACT_ATOMS: atom_id res chain seq x y z
N MET A 1 5.36 -30.90 -23.77
CA MET A 1 6.19 -29.71 -23.48
C MET A 1 5.68 -29.10 -22.18
N ILE A 2 6.49 -29.01 -21.14
CA ILE A 2 6.00 -28.74 -19.77
C ILE A 2 5.55 -27.29 -19.56
N LEU A 3 6.16 -26.35 -20.27
CA LEU A 3 5.89 -24.91 -20.12
C LEU A 3 4.48 -24.52 -20.59
N SER A 4 4.02 -25.04 -21.74
CA SER A 4 2.67 -24.77 -22.24
C SER A 4 1.58 -25.35 -21.33
N SER A 5 1.84 -26.50 -20.70
CA SER A 5 0.93 -27.10 -19.71
C SER A 5 0.85 -26.26 -18.44
N LEU A 6 1.97 -25.71 -17.96
CA LEU A 6 1.99 -24.82 -16.78
C LEU A 6 1.27 -23.49 -17.05
N VAL A 7 1.47 -22.88 -18.22
CA VAL A 7 0.74 -21.67 -18.63
C VAL A 7 -0.77 -21.95 -18.71
N ARG A 8 -1.16 -23.08 -19.28
CA ARG A 8 -2.57 -23.48 -19.35
C ARG A 8 -3.16 -23.68 -17.95
N TYR A 9 -2.41 -24.28 -17.04
CA TYR A 9 -2.86 -24.49 -15.66
C TYR A 9 -3.02 -23.16 -14.91
N TYR A 10 -2.06 -22.24 -15.05
CA TYR A 10 -2.17 -20.89 -14.47
C TYR A 10 -3.43 -20.15 -14.95
N ASN A 11 -3.69 -20.15 -16.26
CA ASN A 11 -4.89 -19.52 -16.82
C ASN A 11 -6.18 -20.14 -16.27
N LEU A 12 -6.23 -21.46 -16.10
CA LEU A 12 -7.38 -22.15 -15.52
C LEU A 12 -7.62 -21.76 -14.06
N LEU A 13 -6.57 -21.53 -13.27
CA LEU A 13 -6.72 -21.06 -11.89
C LEU A 13 -7.29 -19.65 -11.84
N ILE A 14 -6.83 -18.75 -12.71
CA ILE A 14 -7.40 -17.40 -12.84
C ILE A 14 -8.86 -17.44 -13.27
N GLU A 15 -9.21 -18.22 -14.30
CA GLU A 15 -10.59 -18.34 -14.80
C GLU A 15 -11.56 -18.89 -13.75
N ARG A 16 -11.07 -19.74 -12.84
CA ARG A 16 -11.85 -20.29 -11.72
C ARG A 16 -12.03 -19.29 -10.57
N GLY A 17 -11.39 -18.13 -10.63
CA GLY A 17 -11.41 -17.14 -9.55
C GLY A 17 -10.61 -17.60 -8.33
N ASP A 18 -9.60 -18.45 -8.52
CA ASP A 18 -8.75 -18.91 -7.43
C ASP A 18 -7.96 -17.73 -6.87
N SER A 19 -8.34 -17.31 -5.66
CA SER A 19 -7.83 -16.09 -5.02
C SER A 19 -6.38 -16.21 -4.56
N GLU A 20 -5.82 -17.43 -4.58
CA GLU A 20 -4.42 -17.69 -4.22
C GLU A 20 -3.44 -17.37 -5.35
N VAL A 21 -3.91 -17.22 -6.59
CA VAL A 21 -3.06 -16.96 -7.75
C VAL A 21 -3.10 -15.49 -8.15
N PRO A 22 -1.98 -14.75 -8.06
CA PRO A 22 -1.94 -13.37 -8.52
C PRO A 22 -2.16 -13.28 -10.04
N ALA A 23 -3.06 -12.38 -10.45
CA ALA A 23 -3.20 -11.99 -11.85
C ALA A 23 -1.95 -11.23 -12.35
N ILE A 24 -1.81 -11.10 -13.67
CA ILE A 24 -0.73 -10.31 -14.28
C ILE A 24 -0.78 -8.87 -13.74
N GLY A 25 0.37 -8.36 -13.29
CA GLY A 25 0.49 -7.04 -12.66
C GLY A 25 0.14 -7.02 -11.16
N TYR A 26 -0.06 -8.19 -10.55
CA TYR A 26 -0.24 -8.37 -9.12
C TYR A 26 0.78 -9.37 -8.57
N SER A 27 1.00 -9.32 -7.25
CA SER A 27 1.89 -10.23 -6.54
C SER A 27 1.34 -10.55 -5.15
N ALA A 28 1.65 -11.74 -4.64
CA ALA A 28 1.38 -12.07 -3.25
C ALA A 28 2.42 -11.39 -2.34
N LYS A 29 1.95 -10.64 -1.35
CA LYS A 29 2.81 -9.88 -0.43
C LYS A 29 2.29 -9.97 1.00
N GLU A 30 3.22 -10.08 1.93
CA GLU A 30 2.91 -10.01 3.36
C GLU A 30 2.66 -8.54 3.75
N VAL A 31 1.41 -8.23 4.14
CA VAL A 31 0.98 -6.88 4.51
C VAL A 31 0.60 -6.87 5.98
N ALA A 32 1.27 -6.02 6.76
CA ALA A 32 1.10 -5.93 8.21
C ALA A 32 0.06 -4.88 8.65
N TYR A 33 -0.25 -3.91 7.80
CA TYR A 33 -1.17 -2.82 8.14
C TYR A 33 -2.00 -2.37 6.94
N ALA A 34 -3.25 -2.01 7.19
CA ALA A 34 -4.12 -1.33 6.24
C ALA A 34 -4.56 0.03 6.79
N LEU A 35 -4.66 1.03 5.91
CA LEU A 35 -5.23 2.33 6.24
C LEU A 35 -6.72 2.30 5.93
N ASN A 36 -7.55 2.56 6.93
CA ASN A 36 -8.99 2.73 6.75
C ASN A 36 -9.29 4.20 6.49
N LEU A 37 -9.81 4.50 5.30
CA LEU A 37 -10.11 5.85 4.86
C LEU A 37 -11.63 6.08 4.85
N SER A 38 -12.05 7.30 5.20
CA SER A 38 -13.39 7.76 4.91
C SER A 38 -13.56 7.98 3.40
N LYS A 39 -14.81 8.13 2.95
CA LYS A 39 -15.15 8.49 1.56
C LYS A 39 -14.51 9.80 1.11
N ASP A 40 -14.26 10.70 2.06
CA ASP A 40 -13.62 12.00 1.83
C ASP A 40 -12.09 11.94 1.94
N GLY A 41 -11.51 10.75 2.12
CA GLY A 41 -10.06 10.55 2.23
C GLY A 41 -9.47 10.86 3.60
N GLN A 42 -10.28 10.98 4.65
CA GLN A 42 -9.78 11.15 6.02
C GLN A 42 -9.27 9.81 6.56
N LEU A 43 -8.11 9.81 7.19
CA LEU A 43 -7.59 8.61 7.86
C LEU A 43 -8.40 8.33 9.13
N LEU A 44 -9.20 7.27 9.13
CA LEU A 44 -10.04 6.90 10.27
C LEU A 44 -9.29 6.00 11.25
N GLU A 45 -8.58 5.01 10.73
CA GLU A 45 -7.93 3.97 11.54
C GLU A 45 -6.75 3.36 10.78
N VAL A 46 -5.78 2.82 11.54
CA VAL A 46 -4.78 1.89 11.01
C VAL A 46 -5.05 0.50 11.57
N ILE A 47 -5.43 -0.41 10.70
CA ILE A 47 -5.79 -1.78 11.04
C ILE A 47 -4.54 -2.64 10.97
N ALA A 48 -4.15 -3.24 12.08
CA ALA A 48 -3.13 -4.27 12.09
C ALA A 48 -3.67 -5.54 11.40
N LEU A 49 -2.94 -6.02 10.41
CA LEU A 49 -3.25 -7.25 9.69
C LEU A 49 -2.30 -8.34 10.19
N GLY A 50 -2.86 -9.39 10.79
CA GLY A 50 -2.08 -10.48 11.38
C GLY A 50 -2.13 -10.47 12.90
N ASP A 51 -1.39 -11.39 13.52
CA ASP A 51 -1.48 -11.71 14.94
C ASP A 51 -0.60 -10.84 15.85
N GLY A 52 0.26 -9.98 15.28
CA GLY A 52 1.16 -9.08 16.04
C GLY A 52 2.11 -9.81 17.01
N SER A 53 2.13 -11.15 16.99
CA SER A 53 2.75 -12.02 17.99
C SER A 53 4.22 -12.31 17.69
N SER A 54 4.66 -12.04 16.47
CA SER A 54 6.00 -12.39 16.02
C SER A 54 6.92 -11.17 16.08
N ARG A 55 8.16 -11.40 16.55
CA ARG A 55 9.28 -10.44 16.55
C ARG A 55 9.61 -9.88 15.15
N ARG A 56 9.05 -10.50 14.10
CA ARG A 56 8.93 -9.98 12.73
C ARG A 56 7.46 -9.58 12.53
N ARG A 57 7.20 -8.37 12.04
CA ARG A 57 5.88 -7.90 11.57
C ARG A 57 5.19 -9.01 10.73
N SER A 58 4.40 -9.87 11.37
CA SER A 58 3.74 -11.01 10.74
C SER A 58 2.45 -10.48 10.15
N GLY A 59 2.52 -10.16 8.86
CA GLY A 59 1.36 -9.70 8.12
C GLY A 59 0.50 -10.89 7.68
N ILE A 60 -0.60 -10.59 7.00
CA ILE A 60 -1.31 -11.59 6.20
C ILE A 60 -0.83 -11.51 4.75
N SER A 61 -0.83 -12.64 4.05
CA SER A 61 -0.54 -12.66 2.61
C SER A 61 -1.74 -12.11 1.84
N LEU A 62 -1.54 -11.02 1.10
CA LEU A 62 -2.54 -10.41 0.23
C LEU A 62 -2.04 -10.36 -1.22
N ILE A 63 -2.96 -10.47 -2.17
CA ILE A 63 -2.71 -10.15 -3.57
C ILE A 63 -2.79 -8.62 -3.71
N VAL A 64 -1.68 -7.99 -4.04
CA VAL A 64 -1.55 -6.53 -4.19
C VAL A 64 -0.99 -6.18 -5.55
N PRO A 65 -1.19 -4.94 -6.06
CA PRO A 65 -0.50 -4.49 -7.27
C PRO A 65 0.99 -4.75 -7.17
N GLU A 66 1.57 -5.24 -8.25
CA GLU A 66 2.97 -5.66 -8.30
C GLU A 66 3.90 -4.50 -7.93
N GLU A 67 4.82 -4.77 -7.01
CA GLU A 67 5.81 -3.78 -6.59
C GLU A 67 6.93 -3.63 -7.61
N VAL A 68 7.38 -2.40 -7.81
CA VAL A 68 8.60 -2.14 -8.58
C VAL A 68 9.79 -2.39 -7.66
N LYS A 69 10.73 -3.23 -8.11
CA LYS A 69 12.02 -3.38 -7.42
C LYS A 69 12.78 -2.05 -7.47
N ARG A 70 13.00 -1.45 -6.30
CA ARG A 70 13.67 -0.15 -6.16
C ARG A 70 15.17 -0.30 -6.39
N THR A 71 15.70 0.31 -7.44
CA THR A 71 17.14 0.49 -7.68
C THR A 71 17.51 1.96 -7.48
N VAL A 72 18.09 2.31 -6.32
CA VAL A 72 18.62 3.65 -5.90
C VAL A 72 17.65 4.86 -5.98
N ASN A 73 16.73 4.91 -6.95
CA ASN A 73 15.69 5.90 -7.13
C ASN A 73 14.46 5.61 -6.25
N ALA A 74 13.82 6.69 -5.79
CA ALA A 74 12.63 6.64 -4.95
C ALA A 74 11.36 6.36 -5.79
N ALA A 75 11.26 5.15 -6.36
CA ALA A 75 10.03 4.70 -7.03
C ALA A 75 8.95 4.36 -5.99
N ALA A 76 7.78 4.97 -6.09
CA ALA A 76 6.61 4.62 -5.28
C ALA A 76 5.94 3.36 -5.82
N ASN A 77 5.35 2.57 -4.92
CA ASN A 77 4.48 1.44 -5.27
C ASN A 77 3.02 1.87 -5.14
N PHE A 78 2.16 1.35 -6.03
CA PHE A 78 0.74 1.68 -6.04
C PHE A 78 -0.01 0.85 -4.99
N MET A 79 -0.85 1.50 -4.19
CA MET A 79 -1.72 0.93 -3.13
C MET A 79 -1.03 0.16 -1.98
N CYS A 80 0.17 -0.39 -2.15
CA CYS A 80 0.89 -1.16 -1.14
C CYS A 80 2.35 -0.70 -1.00
N ASP A 81 2.58 0.23 -0.08
CA ASP A 81 3.92 0.77 0.20
C ASP A 81 4.15 0.97 1.71
N ASN A 82 5.41 1.24 2.07
CA ASN A 82 5.77 1.56 3.44
C ASN A 82 5.42 3.00 3.83
N CYS A 83 5.37 3.27 5.14
CA CYS A 83 4.99 4.56 5.72
C CYS A 83 5.73 5.78 5.16
N LYS A 84 6.96 5.61 4.63
CA LYS A 84 7.68 6.71 4.01
C LYS A 84 6.99 7.22 2.75
N PHE A 85 6.40 6.32 1.96
CA PHE A 85 5.72 6.66 0.71
C PHE A 85 4.22 6.91 0.91
N THR A 86 3.58 6.28 1.90
CA THR A 86 2.14 6.47 2.17
C THR A 86 1.84 7.61 3.13
N LEU A 87 2.64 7.76 4.20
CA LEU A 87 2.41 8.74 5.26
C LEU A 87 3.45 9.86 5.31
N GLY A 88 4.54 9.73 4.55
CA GLY A 88 5.62 10.73 4.54
C GLY A 88 6.44 10.76 5.84
N ILE A 89 6.54 9.62 6.54
CA ILE A 89 7.27 9.52 7.81
C ILE A 89 8.24 8.33 7.84
N ASP A 90 9.29 8.46 8.65
CA ASP A 90 10.22 7.39 9.01
C ASP A 90 10.44 7.34 10.54
N LYS A 91 11.36 6.49 10.98
CA LYS A 91 11.61 6.23 12.41
C LYS A 91 12.02 7.50 13.16
N THR A 92 12.58 8.47 12.44
CA THR A 92 13.01 9.76 12.97
C THR A 92 11.96 10.87 12.76
N GLY A 93 10.81 10.54 12.18
CA GLY A 93 9.72 11.48 11.91
C GLY A 93 9.69 11.91 10.44
N VAL A 94 9.38 13.19 10.21
CA VAL A 94 9.33 13.77 8.87
C VAL A 94 10.73 14.20 8.42
N SER A 95 11.19 13.64 7.31
CA SER A 95 12.46 13.99 6.66
C SER A 95 12.24 14.46 5.21
N GLU A 96 13.19 15.22 4.64
CA GLU A 96 13.12 15.65 3.22
C GLU A 96 12.96 14.44 2.27
N ARG A 97 13.63 13.34 2.59
CA ARG A 97 13.52 12.09 1.82
C ARG A 97 12.12 11.48 1.89
N SER A 98 11.49 11.52 3.07
CA SER A 98 10.12 11.01 3.24
C SER A 98 9.06 11.89 2.57
N GLN A 99 9.24 13.21 2.59
CA GLN A 99 8.36 14.13 1.85
C GLN A 99 8.46 13.91 0.33
N LYS A 100 9.68 13.76 -0.20
CA LYS A 100 9.89 13.40 -1.62
C LYS A 100 9.26 12.06 -1.99
N ALA A 101 9.34 11.07 -1.09
CA ALA A 101 8.72 9.76 -1.29
C ALA A 101 7.19 9.85 -1.30
N LEU A 102 6.59 10.61 -0.37
CA LEU A 102 5.15 10.86 -0.35
C LEU A 102 4.69 11.59 -1.62
N ALA A 103 5.44 12.61 -2.07
CA ALA A 103 5.13 13.33 -3.30
C ALA A 103 5.17 12.40 -4.53
N ALA A 104 6.16 11.50 -4.62
CA ALA A 104 6.23 10.50 -5.68
C ALA A 104 5.04 9.52 -5.65
N SER A 105 4.62 9.12 -4.45
CA SER A 105 3.44 8.26 -4.26
C SER A 105 2.16 8.98 -4.69
N LYS A 106 1.99 10.23 -4.27
CA LYS A 106 0.86 11.07 -4.66
C LYS A 106 0.75 11.22 -6.19
N GLU A 107 1.87 11.50 -6.86
CA GLU A 107 1.90 11.64 -8.32
C GLU A 107 1.52 10.32 -9.01
N LEU A 108 2.04 9.18 -8.54
CA LEU A 108 1.68 7.87 -9.06
C LEU A 108 0.17 7.59 -8.92
N HIS A 109 -0.40 7.82 -7.74
CA HIS A 109 -1.82 7.58 -7.52
C HIS A 109 -2.68 8.52 -8.37
N ARG A 110 -2.30 9.80 -8.52
CA ARG A 110 -3.01 10.74 -9.41
C ARG A 110 -2.97 10.30 -10.87
N LYS A 111 -1.82 9.81 -11.34
CA LYS A 111 -1.66 9.31 -12.70
C LYS A 111 -2.54 8.08 -12.97
N VAL A 112 -2.64 7.16 -12.01
CA VAL A 112 -3.40 5.90 -12.17
C VAL A 112 -4.90 6.12 -11.96
N LEU A 113 -5.29 6.90 -10.96
CA LEU A 113 -6.69 7.04 -10.51
C LEU A 113 -7.40 8.31 -11.00
N GLY A 114 -6.68 9.30 -11.52
CA GLY A 114 -7.24 10.63 -11.80
C GLY A 114 -8.36 10.68 -12.84
N GLY A 115 -8.51 9.63 -13.66
CA GLY A 115 -9.60 9.49 -14.63
C GLY A 115 -10.64 8.44 -14.27
N VAL A 116 -10.57 7.84 -13.08
CA VAL A 116 -11.44 6.75 -12.65
C VAL A 116 -12.62 7.31 -11.85
N ASP A 117 -13.84 7.08 -12.34
CA ASP A 117 -15.08 7.43 -11.61
C ASP A 117 -15.44 6.31 -10.63
N ASP A 118 -14.71 6.27 -9.51
CA ASP A 118 -14.92 5.33 -8.40
C ASP A 118 -14.84 6.07 -7.05
N GLU A 119 -15.62 5.61 -6.07
CA GLU A 119 -15.63 6.22 -4.72
C GLU A 119 -14.30 5.98 -3.98
N GLY A 120 -13.75 4.77 -4.07
CA GLY A 120 -12.46 4.43 -3.45
C GLY A 120 -11.30 5.18 -4.09
N ALA A 121 -11.30 5.29 -5.42
CA ALA A 121 -10.31 6.09 -6.15
C ALA A 121 -10.28 7.55 -5.67
N ARG A 122 -11.46 8.18 -5.54
CA ARG A 122 -11.59 9.55 -5.02
C ARG A 122 -11.12 9.67 -3.57
N ALA A 123 -11.47 8.71 -2.70
CA ALA A 123 -11.02 8.71 -1.31
C ALA A 123 -9.49 8.65 -1.20
N VAL A 124 -8.83 7.78 -1.97
CA VAL A 124 -7.36 7.67 -1.99
C VAL A 124 -6.71 8.96 -2.50
N LEU A 125 -7.24 9.57 -3.55
CA LEU A 125 -6.73 10.84 -4.06
C LEU A 125 -6.91 11.98 -3.05
N SER A 126 -8.09 12.09 -2.43
CA SER A 126 -8.37 13.08 -1.38
C SER A 126 -7.48 12.90 -0.15
N PHE A 127 -7.15 11.66 0.21
CA PHE A 127 -6.17 11.36 1.26
C PHE A 127 -4.81 11.96 0.92
N PHE A 128 -4.23 11.65 -0.24
CA PHE A 128 -2.94 12.24 -0.64
C PHE A 128 -2.98 13.75 -0.87
N ASP A 129 -4.15 14.32 -1.19
CA ASP A 129 -4.34 15.75 -1.35
C ASP A 129 -4.39 16.51 -0.03
N SER A 130 -4.94 15.91 1.02
CA SER A 130 -5.17 16.54 2.32
C SER A 130 -4.17 16.13 3.42
N TRP A 131 -3.45 15.01 3.24
CA TRP A 131 -2.57 14.48 4.28
C TRP A 131 -1.34 15.36 4.52
N ASP A 132 -1.14 15.78 5.76
CA ASP A 132 0.08 16.44 6.24
C ASP A 132 0.92 15.48 7.09
N PRO A 133 2.13 15.08 6.66
CA PRO A 133 3.03 14.26 7.47
C PRO A 133 3.35 14.86 8.84
N GLY A 134 3.30 16.18 9.00
CA GLY A 134 3.55 16.87 10.27
C GLY A 134 2.56 16.50 11.37
N GLN A 135 1.35 16.05 11.01
CA GLN A 135 0.34 15.63 11.98
C GLN A 135 0.45 14.16 12.38
N ALA A 136 1.36 13.38 11.76
CA ALA A 136 1.38 11.92 11.92
C ALA A 136 1.57 11.46 13.38
N ASP A 137 2.43 12.16 14.15
CA ASP A 137 2.73 11.79 15.54
C ASP A 137 1.59 12.15 16.52
N SER A 138 0.77 13.15 16.16
CA SER A 138 -0.38 13.59 16.97
C SER A 138 -1.72 13.01 16.49
N HIS A 139 -1.76 12.41 15.30
CA HIS A 139 -2.97 11.90 14.70
C HIS A 139 -3.56 10.72 15.50
N PRO A 140 -4.84 10.77 15.93
CA PRO A 140 -5.44 9.75 16.80
C PRO A 140 -5.33 8.32 16.26
N ALA A 141 -5.49 8.13 14.95
CA ALA A 141 -5.38 6.82 14.30
C ALA A 141 -3.95 6.24 14.25
N LEU A 142 -2.91 7.09 14.28
CA LEU A 142 -1.52 6.66 14.13
C LEU A 142 -0.79 6.55 15.47
N LYS A 143 -1.12 7.41 16.42
CA LYS A 143 -0.54 7.42 17.77
C LYS A 143 -0.44 6.05 18.44
N PRO A 144 -1.46 5.16 18.42
CA PRO A 144 -1.36 3.85 19.09
C PRO A 144 -0.42 2.87 18.39
N VAL A 145 -0.10 3.06 17.11
CA VAL A 145 0.66 2.11 16.29
C VAL A 145 1.97 2.68 15.72
N ARG A 146 2.29 3.93 16.08
CA ARG A 146 3.36 4.74 15.47
C ARG A 146 4.74 4.06 15.42
N ASP A 147 5.10 3.35 16.49
CA ASP A 147 6.39 2.67 16.60
C ASP A 147 6.42 1.33 15.84
N SER A 148 5.24 0.74 15.60
CA SER A 148 5.14 -0.58 14.97
C SER A 148 5.04 -0.50 13.45
N ILE A 149 4.50 0.61 12.92
CA ILE A 149 4.31 0.79 11.48
C ILE A 149 5.58 1.28 10.75
N VAL A 150 6.62 1.75 11.46
CA VAL A 150 7.79 2.46 10.87
C VAL A 150 9.12 1.73 10.98
#